data_AF-A0A6B2UZE6-F1
#
_entry.id   AF-A0A6B2UZE6-F1
#
_cell.length_a   1.000
_cell.length_b   1.000
_cell.length_c   1.000
_cell.angle_alpha   90.00
_cell.angle_beta   90.00
_cell.angle_gamma   90.00
#
_symmetry.space_group_name_H-M   'P 1'
#
loop_
_entity.id
_entity.type
_entity.pdbx_description
1 polymer ?
#
loop_
_entity_poly.entity_id
_entity_poly.type
_entity_poly.pdbx_seq_one_letter_code
_entity_poly.pdbx_strand_id
1 'polypeptide(L)' 'CAYAVERLVDVVEGLLRTAGGPARSTGHPLQRIWRDVHGLAGHVALRFDPAGDGYGARLLADAALPAHP' A
#
# COMPACT_ATOMS: atom_id res chain seq x y z
N CYS A 1 -2.42 1.56 8.07
CA CYS A 1 -2.32 0.38 7.17
C CYS A 1 -2.14 0.73 5.69
N ALA A 2 -2.73 1.82 5.17
CA ALA A 2 -2.61 2.20 3.75
C ALA A 2 -1.15 2.25 3.23
N TYR A 3 -0.24 2.92 3.95
CA TYR A 3 1.18 2.95 3.59
C TYR A 3 1.82 1.55 3.52
N ALA A 4 1.45 0.65 4.43
CA ALA A 4 1.98 -0.71 4.41
C ALA A 4 1.50 -1.49 3.17
N VAL A 5 0.25 -1.31 2.77
CA VAL A 5 -0.30 -1.93 1.55
C VAL A 5 0.42 -1.41 0.31
N GLU A 6 0.69 -0.11 0.25
CA GLU A 6 1.47 0.51 -0.82
C GLU A 6 2.87 -0.15 -0.93
N ARG A 7 3.55 -0.36 0.20
CA ARG A 7 4.86 -1.05 0.21
C ARG A 7 4.76 -2.52 -0.19
N LEU A 8 3.68 -3.21 0.17
CA LEU A 8 3.46 -4.59 -0.24
C LEU A 8 3.26 -4.71 -1.76
N VAL A 9 2.56 -3.75 -2.38
CA VAL A 9 2.42 -3.71 -3.85
C VAL A 9 3.81 -3.64 -4.50
N ASP A 10 4.66 -2.71 -4.07
CA ASP A 10 6.02 -2.56 -4.60
C ASP A 10 6.85 -3.86 -4.50
N VAL A 11 6.80 -4.49 -3.32
CA VAL A 11 7.53 -5.74 -3.05
C VAL A 11 7.01 -6.87 -3.93
N VAL A 12 5.69 -7.06 -4.01
CA VAL A 12 5.10 -8.15 -4.78
C VAL A 12 5.32 -7.96 -6.28
N GLU A 13 5.27 -6.73 -6.78
CA GLU A 13 5.66 -6.40 -8.15
C GLU A 13 7.14 -6.71 -8.43
N GLY A 14 8.01 -6.41 -7.45
CA GLY A 14 9.42 -6.80 -7.50
C GLY A 14 9.61 -8.31 -7.61
N LEU A 15 8.93 -9.08 -6.76
CA LEU A 15 8.97 -10.54 -6.78
C LEU A 15 8.45 -11.12 -8.11
N LEU A 16 7.36 -10.57 -8.65
CA LEU A 16 6.79 -11.04 -9.91
C LEU A 16 7.72 -10.77 -11.09
N ARG A 17 8.47 -9.65 -11.07
CA ARG A 17 9.50 -9.34 -12.06
C ARG A 17 10.68 -10.31 -12.00
N THR A 18 11.10 -10.72 -10.80
CA THR A 18 12.28 -11.60 -10.65
C THR A 18 11.96 -13.09 -10.81
N ALA A 19 10.72 -13.52 -10.55
CA ALA A 19 10.32 -14.92 -10.59
C ALA A 19 10.10 -15.51 -12.02
N GLY A 20 10.03 -14.66 -13.05
CA GLY A 20 9.87 -15.08 -14.44
C GLY A 20 8.45 -15.50 -14.84
N GLY A 21 8.29 -15.99 -16.07
CA GLY A 21 6.98 -16.29 -16.69
C GLY A 21 6.06 -17.23 -15.90
N PRO A 22 6.54 -18.36 -15.33
CA PRO A 22 5.70 -19.31 -14.61
C PRO A 22 4.97 -18.73 -13.39
N ALA A 23 5.55 -17.68 -12.80
CA ALA A 23 4.99 -17.02 -11.62
C ALA A 23 3.65 -16.31 -11.88
N ARG A 24 3.31 -16.10 -13.16
CA ARG A 24 2.02 -15.54 -13.61
C ARG A 24 0.95 -16.59 -13.83
N SER A 25 1.28 -17.89 -13.77
CA SER A 25 0.30 -18.96 -13.93
C SER A 25 -0.69 -19.01 -12.76
N THR A 26 -1.94 -19.36 -13.03
CA THR A 26 -3.03 -19.39 -12.03
C THR A 26 -2.79 -20.39 -10.90
N GLY A 27 -1.95 -21.40 -11.12
CA GLY A 27 -1.53 -22.36 -10.09
C GLY A 27 -0.36 -21.90 -9.22
N HIS A 28 0.35 -20.84 -9.60
CA HIS A 28 1.52 -20.39 -8.87
C HIS A 28 1.13 -19.55 -7.64
N PRO A 29 1.67 -19.82 -6.44
CA PRO A 29 1.33 -19.08 -5.22
C PRO A 29 1.54 -17.56 -5.34
N LEU A 30 2.59 -17.13 -6.04
CA LEU A 30 2.88 -15.71 -6.26
C LEU A 30 1.79 -14.99 -7.04
N GLN A 31 1.11 -15.67 -7.97
CA GLN A 31 -0.01 -15.11 -8.72
C GLN A 31 -1.20 -14.81 -7.80
N ARG A 32 -1.46 -15.69 -6.82
CA ARG A 32 -2.51 -15.47 -5.83
C ARG A 32 -2.17 -14.30 -4.92
N ILE A 33 -0.96 -14.27 -4.37
CA ILE A 33 -0.47 -13.17 -3.51
C ILE A 33 -0.56 -11.83 -4.25
N TRP A 34 -0.16 -11.80 -5.52
CA TRP A 34 -0.26 -10.61 -6.37
C TRP A 34 -1.70 -10.11 -6.50
N ARG A 35 -2.66 -11.00 -6.78
CA ARG A 35 -4.09 -10.62 -6.86
C ARG A 35 -4.62 -10.12 -5.53
N ASP A 36 -4.29 -10.78 -4.43
CA ASP A 36 -4.81 -10.45 -3.10
C ASP A 36 -4.32 -9.06 -2.66
N VAL A 37 -3.03 -8.78 -2.86
CA VAL A 37 -2.43 -7.47 -2.52
C VAL A 37 -3.00 -6.35 -3.39
N HIS A 38 -3.20 -6.57 -4.69
CA HIS A 38 -3.82 -5.58 -5.57
C HIS A 38 -5.30 -5.36 -5.24
N GLY A 39 -6.02 -6.41 -4.82
CA GLY A 39 -7.38 -6.29 -4.32
C GLY A 39 -7.46 -5.43 -3.06
N LEU A 40 -6.53 -5.62 -2.13
CA LEU A 40 -6.42 -4.78 -0.93
C LEU A 40 -6.09 -3.32 -1.26
N ALA A 41 -5.17 -3.07 -2.20
CA ALA A 41 -4.80 -1.72 -2.63
C ALA A 41 -5.98 -0.96 -3.26
N GLY A 42 -6.91 -1.67 -3.90
CA GLY A 42 -8.15 -1.09 -4.44
C GLY A 42 -9.21 -0.76 -3.36
N HIS A 43 -9.05 -1.24 -2.14
CA HIS A 43 -10.02 -1.00 -1.07
C HIS A 43 -9.98 0.47 -0.62
N VAL A 44 -11.12 1.15 -0.60
CA VAL A 44 -11.21 2.60 -0.31
C VAL A 44 -10.52 3.01 1.00
N ALA A 45 -10.63 2.21 2.06
CA ALA A 45 -9.99 2.45 3.34
C ALA A 45 -8.45 2.27 3.36
N LEU A 46 -7.88 1.69 2.30
CA LEU A 46 -6.46 1.36 2.19
C LEU A 46 -5.74 2.13 1.08
N ARG A 47 -6.44 3.00 0.34
CA ARG A 47 -5.80 3.86 -0.66
C ARG A 47 -4.83 4.83 0.02
N PHE A 48 -3.60 4.88 -0.47
CA PHE A 48 -2.55 5.67 0.15
C PHE A 48 -2.81 7.18 0.02
N ASP A 49 -3.13 7.69 -1.17
CA ASP A 49 -3.36 9.12 -1.40
C ASP A 49 -4.28 9.78 -0.35
N PRO A 50 -5.56 9.37 -0.18
CA PRO A 50 -6.46 10.02 0.78
C PRO A 50 -6.01 9.83 2.24
N ALA A 51 -5.38 8.69 2.57
CA ALA A 51 -4.87 8.44 3.91
C ALA A 51 -3.64 9.31 4.23
N GLY A 52 -2.76 9.53 3.24
CA GLY A 52 -1.58 10.38 3.33
C GLY A 52 -1.97 11.85 3.48
N ASP A 53 -2.91 12.33 2.66
CA ASP A 53 -3.43 13.69 2.76
C ASP A 53 -4.04 13.96 4.14
N GLY A 54 -4.89 13.04 4.62
CA GLY A 54 -5.50 13.17 5.95
C GLY A 54 -4.47 13.18 7.09
N TYR A 55 -3.45 12.33 7.00
CA TYR A 55 -2.37 12.29 7.98
C TYR A 55 -1.55 13.58 7.96
N GLY A 56 -1.17 14.07 6.78
CA GLY A 56 -0.42 15.32 6.62
C GLY A 56 -1.20 16.53 7.14
N ALA A 57 -2.48 16.63 6.79
CA ALA A 57 -3.36 17.69 7.29
C ALA A 57 -3.45 17.68 8.82
N ARG A 58 -3.57 16.49 9.44
CA ARG A 58 -3.61 16.34 10.90
C ARG A 58 -2.31 16.82 11.56
N LEU A 59 -1.15 16.44 11.01
CA LEU A 59 0.16 16.85 11.52
C LEU A 59 0.37 18.35 11.43
N LEU A 60 0.00 18.96 10.30
CA LEU A 60 0.11 20.41 10.11
C LEU A 60 -0.80 21.17 11.09
N ALA A 61 -2.02 20.65 11.34
CA ALA A 61 -2.92 21.22 12.33
C ALA A 61 -2.35 21.13 13.77
N ASP A 62 -1.73 20.00 14.13
CA ASP A 62 -1.06 19.85 15.43
C ASP A 62 0.12 20.81 15.59
N ALA A 63 0.94 20.97 14.55
CA ALA A 63 2.09 21.87 14.58
C ALA A 63 1.68 23.36 14.64
N ALA A 64 0.49 23.70 14.12
CA ALA A 64 -0.05 25.05 14.13
C ALA A 64 -0.70 25.45 15.47
N LEU A 65 -1.05 24.48 16.32
CA LEU A 65 -1.51 24.77 17.68
C LEU A 65 -0.30 25.25 18.51
N PRO A 66 -0.37 26.41 19.18
CA PRO A 66 0.70 26.85 20.05
C PRO A 66 0.91 25.80 21.15
N ALA A 67 2.18 25.42 21.39
CA ALA A 67 2.54 24.62 22.54
C ALA A 67 2.08 25.39 23.80
N HIS A 68 0.96 24.98 24.39
CA HIS A 68 0.49 25.57 25.62
C HIS A 68 1.53 25.27 26.73
N PRO A 69 1.97 26.28 27.51
CA PRO A 69 2.82 26.07 28.69
C PRO A 69 2.08 25.31 29.79
#